data_AF-A0A6I5NJ28-F1
#
_entry.id   AF-A0A6I5NJ28-F1
#
_cell.length_a   1.000
_cell.length_b   1.000
_cell.length_c   1.000
_cell.angle_alpha   90.00
_cell.angle_beta   90.00
_cell.angle_gamma   90.00
#
_symmetry.space_group_name_H-M   'P 1'
#
loop_
_entity.id
_entity.type
_entity.pdbx_description
1 polymer ?
#
loop_
_entity_poly.entity_id
_entity_poly.type
_entity_poly.pdbx_seq_one_letter_code
_entity_poly.pdbx_strand_id
1 'polypeptide(L)'
;MGGNSEERFLDTAYVPAGGKHGIPKVASVLREIGIPVKAVFDIDFLSEQSLVKETVLALGGEWDDMETLWSRVDSSVRNGNRAKSVSEIKAEIISIIESSSENDLPKGDIHEALKQGKPWNIVKKFGDRGIPNGDAQQNYILLREKLENIGIYLVPVGEIENFCPEIGSHGPKYVTKLLSTIPLGDTRLTELRRFVEKVQIGKHCLLENSQSDVLSQT
;
A
#
# COMPACT_ATOMS: atom_id res chain seq x y z
N MET A 1 -0.06 -9.33 41.53
CA MET A 1 -0.82 -8.50 40.57
C MET A 1 -0.02 -8.47 39.29
N GLY A 2 -0.59 -9.04 38.22
CA GLY A 2 0.12 -9.35 36.98
C GLY A 2 0.68 -8.10 36.30
N GLY A 3 1.94 -8.16 35.90
CA GLY A 3 2.58 -7.11 35.13
C GLY A 3 1.89 -6.99 33.77
N ASN A 4 1.50 -5.76 33.43
CA ASN A 4 1.25 -5.36 32.05
C ASN A 4 2.52 -5.73 31.27
N SER A 5 2.44 -6.70 30.37
CA SER A 5 3.42 -6.83 29.31
C SER A 5 3.24 -5.61 28.42
N GLU A 6 3.99 -4.54 28.69
CA GLU A 6 4.11 -3.42 27.75
C GLU A 6 4.67 -4.02 26.44
N GLU A 7 3.82 -4.12 25.42
CA GLU A 7 4.25 -4.46 24.06
C GLU A 7 5.30 -3.42 23.64
N ARG A 8 6.57 -3.81 23.72
CA ARG A 8 7.68 -2.95 23.32
C ARG A 8 7.80 -3.02 21.82
N PHE A 9 7.74 -1.86 21.16
CA PHE A 9 8.07 -1.78 19.75
C PHE A 9 9.50 -2.28 19.52
N LEU A 10 9.67 -3.11 18.49
CA LEU A 10 10.99 -3.53 18.05
C LEU A 10 11.69 -2.36 17.37
N ASP A 11 13.01 -2.27 17.54
CA ASP A 11 13.83 -1.34 16.76
C ASP A 11 13.65 -1.66 15.27
N THR A 12 13.03 -0.74 14.54
CA THR A 12 12.62 -0.92 13.14
C THR A 12 13.54 -0.15 12.20
N ALA A 13 14.11 -0.83 11.22
CA ALA A 13 14.86 -0.21 10.13
C ALA A 13 13.97 0.00 8.90
N TYR A 14 13.96 1.21 8.34
CA TYR A 14 13.29 1.52 7.08
C TYR A 14 14.28 1.41 5.92
N VAL A 15 14.00 0.51 4.97
CA VAL A 15 14.90 0.22 3.84
C VAL A 15 14.30 0.75 2.53
N PRO A 16 14.95 1.71 1.83
CA PRO A 16 14.49 2.14 0.53
C PRO A 16 14.77 1.05 -0.53
N ALA A 17 13.72 0.56 -1.20
CA ALA A 17 13.83 -0.54 -2.16
C ALA A 17 13.98 -0.11 -3.63
N GLY A 18 14.07 1.19 -3.93
CA GLY A 18 14.17 1.68 -5.32
C GLY A 18 12.87 1.58 -6.13
N GLY A 19 11.72 1.54 -5.45
CA GLY A 19 10.39 1.40 -6.05
C GLY A 19 9.72 0.07 -5.70
N LYS A 20 8.42 -0.07 -6.03
CA LYS A 20 7.62 -1.24 -5.61
C LYS A 20 8.15 -2.58 -6.13
N HIS A 21 8.76 -2.61 -7.31
CA HIS A 21 9.36 -3.82 -7.88
C HIS A 21 10.67 -4.27 -7.21
N GLY A 22 11.33 -3.41 -6.43
CA GLY A 22 12.53 -3.80 -5.69
C GLY A 22 12.20 -4.45 -4.34
N ILE A 23 10.98 -4.27 -3.83
CA ILE A 23 10.55 -4.77 -2.52
C ILE A 23 10.65 -6.30 -2.44
N PRO A 24 10.16 -7.11 -3.40
CA PRO A 24 10.27 -8.57 -3.33
C PRO A 24 11.72 -9.04 -3.20
N LYS A 25 12.64 -8.46 -3.97
CA LYS A 25 14.04 -8.85 -3.95
C LYS A 25 14.70 -8.56 -2.60
N VAL A 26 14.47 -7.37 -2.05
CA VAL A 26 14.98 -6.97 -0.73
C VAL A 26 14.38 -7.86 0.36
N ALA A 27 13.06 -8.08 0.32
CA ALA A 27 12.34 -8.89 1.30
C ALA A 27 12.83 -10.35 1.31
N SER A 28 13.03 -10.97 0.14
CA SER A 28 13.53 -12.35 0.03
C SER A 28 14.91 -12.48 0.69
N VAL A 29 15.85 -11.59 0.36
CA VAL A 29 17.23 -11.64 0.88
C VAL A 29 17.26 -11.48 2.40
N LEU A 30 16.49 -10.53 2.95
CA LEU A 30 16.43 -10.30 4.40
C LEU A 30 15.75 -11.47 5.12
N ARG A 31 14.67 -12.01 4.55
CA ARG A 31 13.96 -13.17 5.10
C ARG A 31 14.85 -14.41 5.12
N GLU A 32 15.61 -14.67 4.05
CA GLU A 32 16.53 -15.82 3.92
C GLU A 32 17.60 -15.85 5.02
N ILE A 33 18.02 -14.69 5.53
CA ILE A 33 18.97 -14.60 6.65
C ILE A 33 18.28 -14.48 8.02
N GLY A 34 16.97 -14.72 8.09
CA GLY A 34 16.19 -14.79 9.33
C GLY A 34 15.72 -13.44 9.88
N ILE A 35 15.78 -12.36 9.08
CA ILE A 35 15.31 -11.04 9.53
C ILE A 35 13.79 -10.94 9.34
N PRO A 36 13.02 -10.58 10.38
CA PRO A 36 11.60 -10.24 10.24
C PRO A 36 11.41 -9.05 9.31
N VAL A 37 10.64 -9.23 8.22
CA VAL A 37 10.36 -8.18 7.23
C VAL A 37 8.88 -7.89 7.16
N LYS A 38 8.55 -6.60 7.06
CA LYS A 38 7.21 -6.13 6.69
C LYS A 38 7.33 -5.28 5.44
N ALA A 39 6.41 -5.46 4.50
CA ALA A 39 6.34 -4.68 3.28
C ALA A 39 5.12 -3.77 3.33
N VAL A 40 5.30 -2.48 3.01
CA VAL A 40 4.22 -1.50 2.94
C VAL A 40 4.10 -1.00 1.51
N PHE A 41 2.89 -1.07 0.96
CA PHE A 41 2.60 -0.61 -0.40
C PHE A 41 1.40 0.33 -0.42
N ASP A 42 1.40 1.26 -1.36
CA ASP A 42 0.16 1.90 -1.82
C ASP A 42 -0.77 0.83 -2.41
N ILE A 43 -2.08 1.05 -2.34
CA ILE A 43 -3.08 0.03 -2.71
C ILE A 43 -2.99 -0.37 -4.20
N ASP A 44 -2.43 0.49 -5.04
CA ASP A 44 -2.26 0.26 -6.48
C ASP A 44 -1.27 -0.88 -6.79
N PHE A 45 -0.54 -1.37 -5.79
CA PHE A 45 0.19 -2.64 -5.83
C PHE A 45 -0.67 -3.80 -6.33
N LEU A 46 -1.95 -3.84 -5.95
CA LEU A 46 -2.87 -4.89 -6.36
C LEU A 46 -3.22 -4.87 -7.85
N SER A 47 -2.88 -3.79 -8.58
CA SER A 47 -3.19 -3.67 -10.01
C SER A 47 -2.33 -4.55 -10.93
N GLU A 48 -1.27 -5.17 -10.39
CA GLU A 48 -0.31 -5.98 -11.13
C GLU A 48 -0.11 -7.36 -10.50
N GLN A 49 -0.73 -8.38 -11.07
CA GLN A 49 -0.69 -9.75 -10.54
C GLN A 49 0.73 -10.29 -10.35
N SER A 50 1.62 -10.06 -11.32
CA SER A 50 3.00 -10.56 -11.28
C SER A 50 3.73 -10.05 -10.05
N LEU A 51 3.62 -8.74 -9.77
CA LEU A 51 4.23 -8.12 -8.62
C LEU A 51 3.62 -8.63 -7.31
N VAL A 52 2.29 -8.78 -7.23
CA VAL A 52 1.64 -9.33 -6.03
C VAL A 52 2.13 -10.75 -5.76
N LYS A 53 2.13 -11.60 -6.78
CA LYS A 53 2.61 -13.00 -6.68
C LYS A 53 4.07 -13.06 -6.24
N GLU A 54 4.95 -12.31 -6.88
CA GLU A 54 6.38 -12.27 -6.54
C GLU A 54 6.58 -11.84 -5.07
N THR A 55 5.83 -10.83 -4.62
CA THR A 55 5.90 -10.33 -3.24
C THR A 55 5.39 -11.36 -2.22
N VAL A 56 4.26 -12.01 -2.50
CA VAL A 56 3.70 -13.07 -1.64
C VAL A 56 4.73 -14.18 -1.43
N LEU A 57 5.34 -14.65 -2.53
CA LEU A 57 6.38 -15.69 -2.48
C LEU A 57 7.64 -15.20 -1.74
N ALA A 58 8.04 -13.94 -1.94
CA ALA A 58 9.20 -13.35 -1.26
C ALA A 58 9.01 -13.16 0.25
N LEU A 59 7.77 -13.04 0.74
CA LEU A 59 7.46 -12.98 2.18
C LEU A 59 7.00 -14.33 2.78
N GLY A 60 6.92 -15.37 1.96
CA GLY A 60 6.80 -16.78 2.40
C GLY A 60 5.37 -17.28 2.41
N GLY A 61 4.45 -16.52 1.81
CA GLY A 61 3.09 -16.96 1.61
C GLY A 61 2.95 -17.83 0.36
N GLU A 62 1.82 -18.54 0.31
CA GLU A 62 1.39 -19.32 -0.84
C GLU A 62 0.51 -18.46 -1.76
N TRP A 63 0.81 -18.44 -3.06
CA TRP A 63 0.06 -17.64 -4.02
C TRP A 63 -1.32 -18.23 -4.33
N ASP A 64 -1.41 -19.55 -4.43
CA ASP A 64 -2.64 -20.25 -4.85
C ASP A 64 -3.83 -19.90 -3.94
N ASP A 65 -3.56 -19.75 -2.64
CA ASP A 65 -4.52 -19.35 -1.61
C ASP A 65 -5.04 -17.91 -1.74
N MET A 66 -4.29 -17.03 -2.43
CA MET A 66 -4.60 -15.61 -2.60
C MET A 66 -5.08 -15.29 -4.01
N GLU A 67 -4.68 -16.08 -5.01
CA GLU A 67 -4.96 -15.83 -6.42
C GLU A 67 -6.44 -15.69 -6.72
N THR A 68 -7.28 -16.57 -6.16
CA THR A 68 -8.72 -16.53 -6.38
C THR A 68 -9.35 -15.24 -5.85
N LEU A 69 -8.92 -14.80 -4.66
CA LEU A 69 -9.42 -13.55 -4.06
C LEU A 69 -8.92 -12.34 -4.86
N TRP A 70 -7.64 -12.32 -5.21
CA TRP A 70 -7.04 -11.28 -6.03
C TRP A 70 -7.75 -11.14 -7.38
N SER A 71 -8.00 -12.24 -8.09
CA SER A 71 -8.64 -12.24 -9.41
C SER A 71 -10.07 -11.69 -9.35
N ARG A 72 -10.83 -12.03 -8.30
CA ARG A 72 -12.17 -11.47 -8.07
C ARG A 72 -12.12 -9.97 -7.82
N VAL A 73 -11.22 -9.51 -6.96
CA VAL A 73 -11.04 -8.08 -6.67
C VAL A 73 -10.64 -7.33 -7.94
N ASP A 74 -9.62 -7.79 -8.66
CA ASP A 74 -9.14 -7.15 -9.90
C ASP A 74 -10.24 -7.10 -10.97
N SER A 75 -10.98 -8.20 -11.17
CA SER A 75 -12.11 -8.24 -12.09
C SER A 75 -13.20 -7.24 -11.70
N SER A 76 -13.55 -7.16 -10.41
CA SER A 76 -14.54 -6.19 -9.92
C SER A 76 -14.07 -4.76 -10.10
N VAL A 77 -12.80 -4.45 -9.80
CA VAL A 77 -12.24 -3.11 -10.00
C VAL A 77 -12.28 -2.75 -11.49
N ARG A 78 -11.81 -3.65 -12.37
CA ARG A 78 -11.75 -3.37 -13.82
C ARG A 78 -13.12 -3.21 -14.47
N ASN A 79 -14.13 -3.94 -14.00
CA ASN A 79 -15.49 -3.88 -14.55
C ASN A 79 -16.38 -2.84 -13.87
N GLY A 80 -16.17 -2.58 -12.58
CA GLY A 80 -17.01 -1.71 -11.76
C GLY A 80 -16.57 -0.25 -11.74
N ASN A 81 -15.28 0.03 -11.93
CA ASN A 81 -14.76 1.38 -11.97
C ASN A 81 -14.77 1.92 -13.41
N ARG A 82 -15.61 2.92 -13.69
CA ARG A 82 -15.60 3.63 -14.98
C ARG A 82 -14.30 4.42 -15.11
N ALA A 83 -13.39 3.92 -15.93
CA ALA A 83 -12.24 4.70 -16.40
C ALA A 83 -12.73 5.98 -17.11
N LYS A 84 -12.01 7.10 -16.90
CA LYS A 84 -12.32 8.34 -17.64
C LYS A 84 -12.16 8.10 -19.14
N SER A 85 -13.10 8.64 -19.91
CA SER A 85 -13.00 8.66 -21.37
C SER A 85 -11.81 9.51 -21.81
N VAL A 86 -11.33 9.28 -23.03
CA VAL A 86 -10.26 10.08 -23.65
C VAL A 86 -10.61 11.58 -23.65
N SER A 87 -11.89 11.93 -23.84
CA SER A 87 -12.36 13.31 -23.81
C SER A 87 -12.24 13.95 -22.43
N GLU A 88 -12.57 13.21 -21.37
CA GLU A 88 -12.43 13.68 -19.97
C GLU A 88 -10.96 13.83 -19.58
N ILE A 89 -10.09 12.90 -20.00
CA ILE A 89 -8.64 12.98 -19.78
C ILE A 89 -8.05 14.22 -20.49
N LYS A 90 -8.46 14.47 -21.74
CA LYS A 90 -8.02 15.66 -22.48
C LYS A 90 -8.40 16.97 -21.77
N ALA A 91 -9.65 17.06 -21.29
CA ALA A 91 -10.13 18.26 -20.60
C ALA A 91 -9.33 18.56 -19.32
N GLU A 92 -8.99 17.52 -18.56
CA GLU A 92 -8.18 17.67 -17.34
C GLU A 92 -6.73 18.05 -17.62
N ILE A 93 -6.10 17.46 -18.64
CA ILE A 93 -4.74 17.87 -19.06
C ILE A 93 -4.71 19.34 -19.47
N ILE A 94 -5.72 19.79 -20.23
CA ILE A 94 -5.84 21.21 -20.61
C ILE A 94 -5.94 22.09 -19.36
N SER A 95 -6.78 21.74 -18.40
CA SER A 95 -6.92 22.48 -17.14
C SER A 95 -5.62 22.54 -16.32
N ILE A 96 -4.87 21.44 -16.27
CA ILE A 96 -3.56 21.38 -15.60
C ILE A 96 -2.56 22.33 -16.29
N ILE A 97 -2.57 22.38 -17.62
CA ILE A 97 -1.68 23.29 -18.38
C ILE A 97 -2.11 24.75 -18.19
N GLU A 98 -3.40 25.06 -18.25
CA GLU A 98 -3.92 26.42 -18.07
C GLU A 98 -3.68 26.99 -16.66
N SER A 99 -3.63 26.13 -15.64
CA SER A 99 -3.35 26.52 -14.26
C SER A 99 -1.85 26.58 -13.91
N SER A 100 -0.98 26.20 -14.86
CA SER A 100 0.46 26.18 -14.67
C SER A 100 1.12 27.52 -15.01
N SER A 101 2.24 27.84 -14.36
CA SER A 101 3.00 29.07 -14.64
C SER A 101 3.82 28.94 -15.93
N GLU A 102 4.09 30.05 -16.62
CA GLU A 102 4.76 30.07 -17.94
C GLU A 102 6.07 29.26 -18.04
N ASN A 103 6.79 29.06 -16.92
CA ASN A 103 8.07 28.35 -16.90
C ASN A 103 8.04 26.99 -16.19
N ASP A 104 6.88 26.52 -15.71
CA ASP A 104 6.76 25.24 -15.00
C ASP A 104 5.63 24.41 -15.58
N LEU A 105 5.98 23.47 -16.46
CA LEU A 105 5.03 22.48 -16.96
C LEU A 105 4.94 21.33 -15.95
N PRO A 106 3.77 21.08 -15.31
CA PRO A 106 3.61 20.07 -14.28
C PRO A 106 3.55 18.66 -14.90
N LYS A 107 4.70 18.18 -15.39
CA LYS A 107 4.84 16.90 -16.11
C LYS A 107 4.34 15.71 -15.29
N GLY A 108 4.52 15.76 -13.96
CA GLY A 108 4.01 14.73 -13.04
C GLY A 108 2.49 14.65 -13.07
N ASP A 109 1.81 15.78 -12.94
CA ASP A 109 0.35 15.85 -12.90
C ASP A 109 -0.27 15.50 -14.25
N ILE A 110 0.36 15.93 -15.36
CA ILE A 110 -0.02 15.51 -16.72
C ILE A 110 0.12 13.99 -16.87
N HIS A 111 1.20 13.41 -16.36
CA HIS A 111 1.42 11.97 -16.41
C HIS A 111 0.39 11.19 -15.56
N GLU A 112 -0.01 11.71 -14.40
CA GLU A 112 -1.09 11.12 -13.61
C GLU A 112 -2.46 11.26 -14.29
N ALA A 113 -2.77 12.39 -14.92
CA ALA A 113 -3.99 12.58 -15.72
C ALA A 113 -4.09 11.54 -16.85
N LEU A 114 -2.99 11.26 -17.55
CA LEU A 114 -2.93 10.21 -18.58
C LEU A 114 -3.20 8.80 -18.03
N LYS A 115 -2.91 8.54 -16.75
CA LYS A 115 -3.20 7.24 -16.12
C LYS A 115 -4.69 7.07 -15.78
N GLN A 116 -5.49 8.12 -15.76
CA GLN A 116 -6.91 8.07 -15.32
C GLN A 116 -7.84 7.28 -16.24
N GLY A 117 -7.32 6.77 -17.36
CA GLY A 117 -7.97 5.72 -18.16
C GLY A 117 -7.89 4.32 -17.53
N LYS A 118 -7.28 4.15 -16.35
CA LYS A 118 -7.12 2.85 -15.69
C LYS A 118 -8.10 2.68 -14.52
N PRO A 119 -8.86 1.57 -14.44
CA PRO A 119 -9.84 1.33 -13.36
C PRO A 119 -9.26 1.39 -11.92
N TRP A 120 -7.99 1.03 -11.77
CA TRP A 120 -7.26 1.06 -10.50
C TRP A 120 -6.95 2.48 -9.99
N ASN A 121 -7.05 3.51 -10.83
CA ASN A 121 -6.82 4.90 -10.39
C ASN A 121 -7.87 5.37 -9.38
N ILE A 122 -9.11 4.89 -9.47
CA ILE A 122 -10.15 5.18 -8.48
C ILE A 122 -9.76 4.57 -7.13
N VAL A 123 -9.27 3.33 -7.13
CA VAL A 123 -8.78 2.66 -5.91
C VAL A 123 -7.57 3.39 -5.34
N LYS A 124 -6.61 3.76 -6.19
CA LYS A 124 -5.44 4.56 -5.80
C LYS A 124 -5.83 5.88 -5.13
N LYS A 125 -6.86 6.55 -5.63
CA LYS A 125 -7.34 7.85 -5.10
C LYS A 125 -8.15 7.74 -3.80
N PHE A 126 -8.92 6.67 -3.62
CA PHE A 126 -9.86 6.55 -2.50
C PHE A 126 -9.54 5.41 -1.53
N GLY A 127 -8.45 4.69 -1.76
CA GLY A 127 -8.05 3.52 -0.99
C GLY A 127 -9.09 2.42 -1.00
N ASP A 128 -9.32 1.84 0.17
CA ASP A 128 -10.31 0.79 0.41
C ASP A 128 -11.69 1.18 -0.14
N ARG A 129 -12.06 2.46 -0.03
CA ARG A 129 -13.37 2.97 -0.49
C ARG A 129 -13.49 3.06 -2.02
N GLY A 130 -12.37 2.95 -2.74
CA GLY A 130 -12.36 2.89 -4.20
C GLY A 130 -12.59 1.48 -4.76
N ILE A 131 -12.59 0.45 -3.90
CA ILE A 131 -13.04 -0.90 -4.26
C ILE A 131 -14.58 -0.89 -4.38
N PRO A 132 -15.17 -1.46 -5.46
CA PRO A 132 -16.62 -1.50 -5.63
C PRO A 132 -17.36 -2.12 -4.43
N ASN A 133 -18.57 -1.64 -4.17
CA ASN A 133 -19.41 -2.12 -3.06
C ASN A 133 -19.85 -3.59 -3.24
N GLY A 134 -20.28 -4.21 -2.14
CA GLY A 134 -20.81 -5.59 -2.14
C GLY A 134 -19.72 -6.64 -2.01
N ASP A 135 -19.82 -7.72 -2.78
CA ASP A 135 -18.90 -8.86 -2.70
C ASP A 135 -17.45 -8.48 -2.96
N ALA A 136 -17.19 -7.45 -3.77
CA ALA A 136 -15.84 -6.97 -4.05
C ALA A 136 -15.15 -6.43 -2.78
N GLN A 137 -15.87 -5.71 -1.92
CA GLN A 137 -15.34 -5.28 -0.61
C GLN A 137 -15.03 -6.47 0.30
N GLN A 138 -15.91 -7.49 0.34
CA GLN A 138 -15.68 -8.67 1.16
C GLN A 138 -14.46 -9.47 0.69
N ASN A 139 -14.32 -9.68 -0.62
CA ASN A 139 -13.14 -10.34 -1.19
C ASN A 139 -11.86 -9.53 -0.92
N TYR A 140 -11.93 -8.20 -0.99
CA TYR A 140 -10.79 -7.33 -0.67
C TYR A 140 -10.38 -7.41 0.80
N ILE A 141 -11.34 -7.40 1.74
CA ILE A 141 -11.07 -7.56 3.17
C ILE A 141 -10.33 -8.88 3.44
N LEU A 142 -10.83 -10.00 2.88
CA LEU A 142 -10.20 -11.31 3.03
C LEU A 142 -8.81 -11.38 2.39
N LEU A 143 -8.63 -10.78 1.21
CA LEU A 143 -7.33 -10.69 0.55
C LEU A 143 -6.33 -9.91 1.40
N ARG A 144 -6.75 -8.74 1.90
CA ARG A 144 -5.93 -7.89 2.76
C ARG A 144 -5.53 -8.62 4.03
N GLU A 145 -6.44 -9.32 4.70
CA GLU A 145 -6.12 -10.11 5.89
C GLU A 145 -5.08 -11.19 5.59
N LYS A 146 -5.20 -11.89 4.46
CA LYS A 146 -4.20 -12.88 4.01
C LYS A 146 -2.83 -12.25 3.74
N LEU A 147 -2.79 -11.09 3.09
CA LEU A 147 -1.56 -10.34 2.85
C LEU A 147 -0.91 -9.87 4.17
N GLU A 148 -1.70 -9.34 5.10
CA GLU A 148 -1.23 -8.85 6.39
C GLU A 148 -0.70 -9.98 7.28
N ASN A 149 -1.29 -11.18 7.18
CA ASN A 149 -0.82 -12.36 7.91
C ASN A 149 0.59 -12.81 7.51
N ILE A 150 1.05 -12.44 6.31
CA ILE A 150 2.44 -12.68 5.84
C ILE A 150 3.28 -11.40 5.84
N GLY A 151 2.82 -10.33 6.50
CA GLY A 151 3.58 -9.09 6.64
C GLY A 151 3.51 -8.12 5.46
N ILE A 152 2.54 -8.25 4.56
CA ILE A 152 2.27 -7.27 3.49
C ILE A 152 1.11 -6.36 3.92
N TYR A 153 1.38 -5.06 4.01
CA TYR A 153 0.44 -4.04 4.44
C TYR A 153 0.13 -3.07 3.30
N LEU A 154 -1.16 -2.80 3.09
CA LEU A 154 -1.64 -1.85 2.10
C LEU A 154 -2.08 -0.56 2.78
N VAL A 155 -1.71 0.58 2.20
CA VAL A 155 -2.16 1.90 2.66
C VAL A 155 -3.68 2.00 2.46
N PRO A 156 -4.49 2.11 3.54
CA PRO A 156 -5.95 1.99 3.46
C PRO A 156 -6.63 3.18 2.77
N VAL A 157 -5.93 4.31 2.68
CA VAL A 157 -6.39 5.54 2.01
C VAL A 157 -5.89 5.65 0.57
N GLY A 158 -5.25 4.60 0.05
CA GLY A 158 -4.79 4.49 -1.33
C GLY A 158 -3.32 4.82 -1.48
N GLU A 159 -2.96 6.06 -1.21
CA GLU A 159 -1.57 6.56 -1.13
C GLU A 159 -1.36 7.34 0.16
N ILE A 160 -0.10 7.46 0.60
CA ILE A 160 0.26 8.12 1.87
C ILE A 160 -0.22 9.57 1.92
N GLU A 161 -0.25 10.26 0.79
CA GLU A 161 -0.74 11.63 0.64
C GLU A 161 -2.20 11.80 1.09
N ASN A 162 -3.01 10.74 0.99
CA ASN A 162 -4.43 10.78 1.35
C ASN A 162 -4.67 10.68 2.86
N PHE A 163 -3.64 10.49 3.69
CA PHE A 163 -3.78 10.63 5.14
C PHE A 163 -3.97 12.09 5.57
N CYS A 164 -3.50 13.07 4.78
CA CYS A 164 -3.67 14.50 5.06
C CYS A 164 -3.81 15.27 3.72
N PRO A 165 -4.93 15.07 3.00
CA PRO A 165 -5.08 15.52 1.61
C PRO A 165 -5.02 17.05 1.45
N GLU A 166 -5.35 17.83 2.49
CA GLU A 166 -5.31 19.30 2.46
C GLU A 166 -3.90 19.87 2.30
N ILE A 167 -2.85 19.09 2.57
CA ILE A 167 -1.46 19.50 2.34
C ILE A 167 -1.21 19.72 0.85
N GLY A 168 -1.82 18.88 0.00
CA GLY A 168 -1.53 18.81 -1.43
C GLY A 168 -0.05 18.50 -1.72
N SER A 169 0.34 18.51 -2.99
CA SER A 169 1.65 18.05 -3.47
C SER A 169 1.82 16.52 -3.43
N HIS A 170 2.99 16.04 -3.85
CA HIS A 170 3.30 14.63 -4.02
C HIS A 170 4.72 14.29 -3.56
N GLY A 171 4.90 13.05 -3.08
CA GLY A 171 6.21 12.48 -2.76
C GLY A 171 7.00 13.30 -1.73
N PRO A 172 8.31 13.55 -1.95
CA PRO A 172 9.14 14.27 -0.98
C PRO A 172 8.64 15.68 -0.63
N LYS A 173 7.97 16.36 -1.59
CA LYS A 173 7.40 17.69 -1.36
C LYS A 173 6.23 17.63 -0.39
N TYR A 174 5.35 16.64 -0.52
CA TYR A 174 4.26 16.39 0.43
C TYR A 174 4.81 16.14 1.84
N VAL A 175 5.79 15.24 1.98
CA VAL A 175 6.41 14.93 3.27
C VAL A 175 7.02 16.17 3.93
N THR A 176 7.81 16.93 3.17
CA THR A 176 8.44 18.17 3.66
C THR A 176 7.40 19.17 4.13
N LYS A 177 6.30 19.34 3.37
CA LYS A 177 5.23 20.27 3.72
C LYS A 177 4.46 19.80 4.96
N LEU A 178 4.14 18.50 5.05
CA LEU A 178 3.45 17.93 6.21
C LEU A 178 4.29 18.16 7.49
N LEU A 179 5.58 17.82 7.45
CA LEU A 179 6.47 17.93 8.61
C LEU A 179 6.72 19.39 9.05
N SER A 180 6.63 20.35 8.12
CA SER A 180 6.85 21.77 8.43
C SER A 180 5.58 22.53 8.82
N THR A 181 4.39 22.00 8.51
CA THR A 181 3.12 22.72 8.72
C THR A 181 2.17 22.07 9.72
N ILE A 182 2.31 20.77 9.99
CA ILE A 182 1.40 20.01 10.84
C ILE A 182 2.11 19.52 12.10
N PRO A 183 1.63 19.87 13.30
CA PRO A 183 2.12 19.25 14.52
C PRO A 183 1.94 17.73 14.48
N LEU A 184 2.95 16.95 14.84
CA LEU A 184 2.90 15.48 14.74
C LEU A 184 1.83 14.82 15.65
N GLY A 185 1.40 15.53 16.70
CA GLY A 185 0.30 15.12 17.59
C GLY A 185 -1.10 15.50 17.09
N ASP A 186 -1.22 16.17 15.94
CA ASP A 186 -2.49 16.67 15.41
C ASP A 186 -3.46 15.51 15.11
N THR A 187 -4.76 15.73 15.33
CA THR A 187 -5.81 14.71 15.15
C THR A 187 -6.00 14.30 13.69
N ARG A 188 -5.61 15.15 12.72
CA ARG A 188 -5.60 14.81 11.29
C ARG A 188 -4.73 13.60 10.98
N LEU A 189 -3.65 13.40 11.75
CA LEU A 189 -2.73 12.27 11.57
C LEU A 189 -3.18 11.02 12.34
N THR A 190 -4.41 10.96 12.86
CA THR A 190 -4.89 9.80 13.65
C THR A 190 -4.92 8.52 12.84
N GLU A 191 -5.44 8.55 11.61
CA GLU A 191 -5.47 7.36 10.76
C GLU A 191 -4.07 6.93 10.30
N LEU A 192 -3.15 7.89 10.10
CA LEU A 192 -1.75 7.59 9.83
C LEU A 192 -1.10 6.87 11.02
N ARG A 193 -1.30 7.39 12.25
CA ARG A 193 -0.78 6.75 13.47
C ARG A 193 -1.37 5.36 13.67
N ARG A 194 -2.67 5.19 13.45
CA ARG A 194 -3.34 3.89 13.52
C ARG A 194 -2.78 2.89 12.52
N PHE A 195 -2.50 3.35 11.29
CA PHE A 195 -1.88 2.52 10.27
C PHE A 195 -0.46 2.11 10.67
N VAL A 196 0.36 3.06 11.14
CA VAL A 196 1.73 2.77 11.61
C VAL A 196 1.72 1.81 12.80
N GLU A 197 0.84 2.01 13.77
CA GLU A 197 0.67 1.11 14.92
C GLU A 197 0.32 -0.31 14.46
N LYS A 198 -0.66 -0.45 13.55
CA LYS A 198 -1.02 -1.74 12.95
C LYS A 198 0.17 -2.42 12.27
N VAL A 199 0.95 -1.68 11.49
CA VAL A 199 2.16 -2.21 10.85
C VAL A 199 3.19 -2.61 11.90
N GLN A 200 3.38 -1.83 12.96
CA GLN A 200 4.37 -2.08 14.00
C GLN A 200 4.07 -3.34 14.83
N ILE A 201 2.83 -3.51 15.31
CA ILE A 201 2.43 -4.66 16.14
C ILE A 201 2.02 -5.89 15.31
N GLY A 202 1.73 -5.70 14.02
CA GLY A 202 1.23 -6.76 13.17
C GLY A 202 2.25 -7.84 12.82
N LYS A 203 1.82 -8.86 12.07
CA LYS A 203 2.67 -9.96 11.61
C LYS A 203 3.76 -9.48 10.64
N HIS A 204 4.84 -10.25 10.55
CA HIS A 204 5.89 -10.07 9.57
C HIS A 204 5.91 -11.29 8.62
N CYS A 205 6.85 -11.30 7.68
CA CYS A 205 7.09 -12.43 6.79
C CYS A 205 7.24 -13.76 7.56
N LEU A 206 6.88 -14.86 6.91
CA LEU A 206 7.05 -16.19 7.47
C LEU A 206 8.53 -16.58 7.41
N LEU A 207 9.13 -16.83 8.57
CA LEU A 207 10.54 -17.25 8.68
C LEU A 207 10.63 -18.77 8.69
N GLU A 208 11.60 -19.32 7.94
CA GLU A 208 11.80 -20.77 7.77
C GLU A 208 12.11 -21.50 9.10
N ASN A 209 12.72 -20.81 10.07
CA ASN A 209 13.11 -21.40 11.37
C ASN A 209 11.96 -21.61 12.36
N SER A 210 10.71 -21.30 11.98
CA SER A 210 9.54 -21.43 12.87
C SER A 210 9.02 -22.88 12.99
N GLN A 211 9.63 -23.84 12.29
CA GLN A 211 9.21 -25.26 12.32
C GLN A 211 10.10 -26.16 13.20
N SER A 212 11.17 -25.64 13.81
CA SER A 212 12.15 -26.44 14.57
C SER A 212 11.77 -26.68 16.05
N ASP A 213 10.89 -25.87 16.63
CA ASP A 213 10.60 -25.91 18.08
C ASP A 213 9.62 -27.02 18.52
N VAL A 214 9.11 -27.84 17.59
CA VAL A 214 8.16 -28.93 17.90
C VAL A 214 8.88 -30.28 18.13
N LEU A 215 10.17 -30.41 17.84
CA LEU A 215 10.90 -31.68 17.95
C LEU A 215 11.80 -31.83 19.19
N SER A 216 11.70 -30.94 20.18
CA SER A 216 12.46 -31.03 21.44
C SER A 216 11.66 -31.44 22.68
N GLN A 217 10.41 -31.90 22.50
CA GLN A 217 9.56 -32.42 23.60
C GLN A 217 9.06 -33.85 23.38
N THR A 218 9.92 -34.73 22.86
CA THR A 218 9.80 -36.19 23.00
C THR A 218 10.97 -36.70 23.82
#